data_AF-A0A7J6SBC5-F1
#
_entry.id   AF-A0A7J6SBC5-F1
#
_cell.length_a   1.000
_cell.length_b   1.000
_cell.length_c   1.000
_cell.angle_alpha   90.00
_cell.angle_beta   90.00
_cell.angle_gamma   90.00
#
_symmetry.space_group_name_H-M   'P 1'
#
loop_
_entity.id
_entity.type
_entity.pdbx_description
1 polymer ?
#
loop_
_entity_poly.entity_id
_entity_poly.type
_entity_poly.pdbx_seq_one_letter_code
_entity_poly.pdbx_strand_id
1 'polypeptide(L)'
;RWFSLPGMIAVLLMVFMPQGAGMLSQVRKRGVASLISMNESSGRVLCPHSAGKQEFGYIQVNKRNKYFYAVIEADIDPLTAPTFLYLAGGPGESSLIATMGFAGPCTLDSASDNPLLNEFSWTKRANSVWVDAP
;
A
#
# COMPACT_ATOMS: atom_id res chain seq x y z
N ARG A 1 -13.30 32.79 53.93
CA ARG A 1 -11.84 32.56 54.00
C ARG A 1 -11.22 33.05 52.70
N TRP A 2 -10.51 34.17 52.79
CA TRP A 2 -9.27 34.55 52.09
C TRP A 2 -9.01 34.12 50.63
N PHE A 3 -8.74 35.17 49.86
CA PHE A 3 -8.18 35.32 48.52
C PHE A 3 -6.85 34.60 48.24
N SER A 4 -6.55 34.54 46.93
CA SER A 4 -5.26 34.77 46.25
C SER A 4 -4.60 33.53 45.62
N LEU A 5 -4.03 33.57 44.41
CA LEU A 5 -4.00 34.50 43.28
C LEU A 5 -3.47 33.67 42.06
N PRO A 6 -3.69 34.12 40.82
CA PRO A 6 -3.09 33.59 39.60
C PRO A 6 -1.66 34.16 39.42
N GLY A 7 -0.73 33.36 38.89
CA GLY A 7 0.61 33.87 38.57
C GLY A 7 1.58 32.77 38.13
N MET A 8 2.47 33.13 37.20
CA MET A 8 3.45 32.34 36.44
C MET A 8 2.88 31.85 35.09
N ILE A 9 2.49 32.70 34.13
CA ILE A 9 3.33 33.63 33.36
C ILE A 9 4.80 33.18 33.25
N ALA A 10 5.13 32.73 32.03
CA ALA A 10 6.43 32.86 31.39
C ALA A 10 7.66 32.35 32.18
N VAL A 11 7.92 31.04 32.07
CA VAL A 11 9.29 30.56 31.89
C VAL A 11 9.52 30.50 30.38
N LEU A 12 9.81 31.64 29.75
CA LEU A 12 11.16 32.09 29.44
C LEU A 12 11.82 31.24 28.35
N LEU A 13 11.46 31.59 27.11
CA LEU A 13 12.38 31.63 25.97
C LEU A 13 13.65 32.39 26.35
N MET A 14 14.83 31.75 26.26
CA MET A 14 16.15 32.31 25.92
C MET A 14 17.02 31.08 25.56
N VAL A 15 17.71 30.92 24.42
CA VAL A 15 18.59 31.79 23.63
C VAL A 15 18.68 31.16 22.21
N PHE A 16 18.27 31.77 21.09
CA PHE A 16 18.95 32.75 20.21
C PHE A 16 20.32 32.36 19.59
N MET A 17 20.28 32.02 18.28
CA MET A 17 21.26 32.27 17.18
C MET A 17 22.60 31.46 17.07
N PRO A 18 23.25 31.37 15.88
CA PRO A 18 22.84 31.67 14.50
C PRO A 18 23.17 30.55 13.46
N GLN A 19 22.82 30.85 12.21
CA GLN A 19 22.93 30.02 11.01
C GLN A 19 24.34 29.46 10.72
N GLY A 20 24.40 28.18 10.38
CA GLY A 20 25.50 27.54 9.66
C GLY A 20 24.91 26.68 8.56
N ALA A 21 24.79 27.26 7.37
CA ALA A 21 24.41 26.56 6.15
C ALA A 21 25.38 25.42 5.85
N GLY A 22 24.85 24.25 5.48
CA GLY A 22 25.66 23.23 4.81
C GLY A 22 25.42 21.79 5.21
N MET A 23 24.17 21.29 5.09
CA MET A 23 24.00 19.91 4.58
C MET A 23 22.61 19.68 3.96
N LEU A 24 22.11 20.65 3.18
CA LEU A 24 21.01 20.40 2.23
C LEU A 24 21.60 19.85 0.93
N SER A 25 21.95 18.56 0.88
CA SER A 25 22.23 17.89 -0.40
C SER A 25 22.25 16.36 -0.36
N GLN A 26 21.56 15.69 0.57
CA GLN A 26 21.54 14.21 0.56
C GLN A 26 20.18 13.56 0.87
N VAL A 27 19.07 14.31 0.80
CA VAL A 27 17.76 13.68 0.57
C VAL A 27 17.58 13.48 -0.94
N ARG A 28 18.52 12.74 -1.55
CA ARG A 28 18.50 12.41 -2.98
C ARG A 28 17.83 11.05 -3.13
N LYS A 29 16.57 11.07 -3.57
CA LYS A 29 15.90 10.02 -4.35
C LYS A 29 16.15 8.57 -3.85
N ARG A 30 15.67 8.20 -2.67
CA ARG A 30 15.38 6.79 -2.40
C ARG A 30 13.94 6.53 -2.82
N GLY A 31 13.79 6.31 -4.13
CA GLY A 31 12.56 5.80 -4.69
C GLY A 31 12.23 4.45 -4.06
N VAL A 32 10.94 4.21 -3.85
CA VAL A 32 10.33 2.96 -3.37
C VAL A 32 10.77 1.74 -4.21
N ALA A 33 11.36 1.97 -5.39
CA ALA A 33 11.91 0.97 -6.30
C ALA A 33 13.06 0.11 -5.74
N SER A 34 13.71 0.47 -4.62
CA SER A 34 14.89 -0.29 -4.13
C SER A 34 14.59 -1.37 -3.08
N LEU A 35 13.32 -1.58 -2.68
CA LEU A 35 12.95 -2.61 -1.70
C LEU A 35 12.32 -3.87 -2.32
N ILE A 36 12.09 -3.89 -3.63
CA ILE A 36 11.50 -5.04 -4.32
C ILE A 36 12.59 -5.70 -5.17
N SER A 37 13.33 -6.62 -4.56
CA SER A 37 14.05 -7.64 -5.32
C SER A 37 13.07 -8.75 -5.64
N MET A 38 12.42 -8.71 -6.81
CA MET A 38 11.60 -9.82 -7.30
C MET A 38 11.94 -10.07 -8.78
N ASN A 39 12.95 -10.91 -9.00
CA ASN A 39 13.10 -11.63 -10.26
C ASN A 39 12.24 -12.89 -10.18
N GLU A 40 11.03 -12.82 -10.73
CA GLU A 40 10.39 -13.91 -11.48
C GLU A 40 9.12 -13.34 -12.14
N SER A 41 9.27 -12.68 -13.29
CA SER A 41 8.11 -12.34 -14.12
C SER A 41 7.68 -13.59 -14.88
N SER A 42 6.93 -14.47 -14.22
CA SER A 42 6.04 -15.32 -15.00
C SER A 42 5.13 -14.36 -15.75
N GLY A 43 5.27 -14.25 -17.08
CA GLY A 43 4.61 -13.22 -17.90
C GLY A 43 3.08 -13.36 -18.00
N ARG A 44 2.44 -13.95 -16.99
CA ARG A 44 1.00 -14.17 -16.88
C ARG A 44 0.46 -13.30 -15.75
N VAL A 45 -0.35 -12.32 -16.12
CA VAL A 45 -1.11 -11.48 -15.19
C VAL A 45 -2.34 -12.23 -14.67
N LEU A 46 -2.83 -11.91 -13.47
CA LEU A 46 -4.05 -12.52 -12.93
C LEU A 46 -5.29 -12.17 -13.76
N CYS A 47 -5.33 -10.94 -14.30
CA CYS A 47 -6.43 -10.45 -15.11
C CYS A 47 -5.89 -9.81 -16.40
N PRO A 48 -5.95 -10.50 -17.55
CA PRO A 48 -5.50 -9.96 -18.84
C PRO A 48 -6.31 -8.76 -19.33
N HIS A 49 -7.53 -8.59 -18.82
CA HIS A 49 -8.44 -7.51 -19.23
C HIS A 49 -8.24 -6.20 -18.46
N SER A 50 -7.45 -6.21 -17.38
CA SER A 50 -7.08 -5.00 -16.63
C SER A 50 -6.00 -4.23 -17.39
N ALA A 51 -6.14 -2.91 -17.44
CA ALA A 51 -5.13 -2.02 -17.99
C ALA A 51 -4.03 -1.70 -16.97
N GLY A 52 -4.35 -1.76 -15.67
CA GLY A 52 -3.41 -1.53 -14.58
C GLY A 52 -2.29 -2.59 -14.53
N LYS A 53 -1.08 -2.15 -14.21
CA LYS A 53 0.05 -3.07 -13.98
C LYS A 53 -0.25 -3.95 -12.76
N GLN A 54 0.07 -5.22 -12.89
CA GLN A 54 -0.08 -6.21 -11.84
C GLN A 54 1.30 -6.73 -11.42
N GLU A 55 1.51 -6.82 -10.11
CA GLU A 55 2.75 -7.28 -9.50
C GLU A 55 2.45 -8.21 -8.33
N PHE A 56 3.19 -9.31 -8.24
CA PHE A 56 2.97 -10.34 -7.23
C PHE A 56 4.31 -10.75 -6.62
N GLY A 57 4.29 -11.11 -5.36
CA GLY A 57 5.51 -11.58 -4.72
C GLY A 57 5.32 -11.89 -3.25
N TYR A 58 6.46 -11.92 -2.56
CA TYR A 58 6.50 -12.20 -1.13
C TYR A 58 7.23 -11.10 -0.37
N ILE A 59 6.64 -10.61 0.71
CA ILE A 59 7.28 -9.70 1.66
C ILE A 59 7.73 -10.49 2.89
N GLN A 60 9.00 -10.30 3.29
CA GLN A 60 9.53 -10.90 4.52
C GLN A 60 9.05 -10.09 5.72
N VAL A 61 8.30 -10.73 6.64
CA VAL A 61 7.75 -10.04 7.83
C VAL A 61 8.51 -10.35 9.11
N ASN A 62 9.14 -11.52 9.21
CA ASN A 62 10.07 -11.87 10.29
C ASN A 62 11.10 -12.89 9.80
N LYS A 63 11.94 -13.47 10.67
CA LYS A 63 12.99 -14.43 10.25
C LYS A 63 12.47 -15.73 9.62
N ARG A 64 11.19 -16.08 9.81
CA ARG A 64 10.59 -17.35 9.38
C ARG A 64 9.44 -17.19 8.39
N ASN A 65 8.70 -16.08 8.48
CA ASN A 65 7.44 -15.91 7.77
C ASN A 65 7.57 -14.89 6.63
N LYS A 66 6.98 -15.24 5.50
CA LYS A 66 6.76 -14.37 4.35
C LYS A 66 5.26 -14.30 4.08
N TYR A 67 4.76 -13.12 3.77
CA TYR A 67 3.38 -12.96 3.28
C TYR A 67 3.38 -12.77 1.77
N PHE A 68 2.44 -13.43 1.12
CA PHE A 68 2.18 -13.21 -0.29
C PHE A 68 1.47 -11.86 -0.46
N TYR A 69 1.80 -11.13 -1.52
CA TYR A 69 1.10 -9.93 -1.90
C TYR A 69 0.75 -9.92 -3.39
N ALA A 70 -0.36 -9.24 -3.68
CA ALA A 70 -0.74 -8.78 -5.00
C ALA A 70 -0.87 -7.26 -4.98
N VAL A 71 -0.18 -6.58 -5.89
CA VAL A 71 -0.38 -5.15 -6.17
C VAL A 71 -1.02 -5.04 -7.53
N ILE A 72 -2.13 -4.30 -7.60
CA ILE A 72 -2.83 -4.03 -8.86
C ILE A 72 -3.03 -2.52 -8.93
N GLU A 73 -2.40 -1.90 -9.91
CA GLU A 73 -2.57 -0.48 -10.19
C GLU A 73 -3.98 -0.18 -10.71
N ALA A 74 -4.41 1.07 -10.57
CA ALA A 74 -5.68 1.51 -11.10
C ALA A 74 -5.69 1.41 -12.64
N ASP A 75 -6.81 0.98 -13.21
CA ASP A 75 -6.98 1.01 -14.68
C ASP A 75 -7.00 2.45 -15.23
N ILE A 76 -7.49 3.40 -14.42
CA ILE A 76 -7.62 4.81 -14.79
C ILE A 76 -6.69 5.64 -13.90
N ASP A 77 -5.77 6.36 -14.54
CA ASP A 77 -4.84 7.32 -13.93
C ASP A 77 -4.10 6.81 -12.68
N PRO A 78 -3.37 5.67 -12.75
CA PRO A 78 -2.76 5.02 -11.59
C PRO A 78 -1.78 5.91 -10.82
N LEU A 79 -1.12 6.85 -11.47
CA LEU A 79 -0.19 7.79 -10.82
C LEU A 79 -0.88 8.76 -9.85
N THR A 80 -2.17 9.04 -10.05
CA THR A 80 -2.96 9.97 -9.22
C THR A 80 -4.06 9.27 -8.42
N ALA A 81 -4.33 8.01 -8.71
CA ALA A 81 -5.36 7.22 -8.05
C ALA A 81 -5.06 7.03 -6.55
N PRO A 82 -6.08 7.06 -5.68
CA PRO A 82 -5.91 6.69 -4.27
C PRO A 82 -5.44 5.24 -4.16
N THR A 83 -4.73 4.92 -3.07
CA THR A 83 -4.24 3.56 -2.80
C THR A 83 -4.93 2.98 -1.57
N PHE A 84 -5.40 1.73 -1.66
CA PHE A 84 -5.94 1.00 -0.52
C PHE A 84 -5.14 -0.28 -0.24
N LEU A 85 -5.18 -0.70 1.03
CA LEU A 85 -4.69 -1.99 1.50
C LEU A 85 -5.90 -2.83 1.89
N TYR A 86 -5.93 -4.08 1.42
CA TYR A 86 -6.93 -5.05 1.80
C TYR A 86 -6.28 -6.22 2.54
N LEU A 87 -6.89 -6.57 3.66
CA LEU A 87 -6.57 -7.73 4.48
C LEU A 87 -7.88 -8.49 4.71
N ALA A 88 -7.93 -9.74 4.26
CA ALA A 88 -9.05 -10.62 4.60
C ALA A 88 -9.10 -10.88 6.12
N GLY A 89 -10.27 -11.29 6.59
CA GLY A 89 -10.55 -11.56 7.99
C GLY A 89 -10.32 -13.03 8.36
N GLY A 90 -11.32 -13.65 9.02
CA GLY A 90 -11.29 -15.08 9.35
C GLY A 90 -10.62 -15.40 10.68
N PRO A 91 -9.49 -14.77 11.03
CA PRO A 91 -8.12 -15.27 10.82
C PRO A 91 -7.86 -16.30 9.70
N GLY A 92 -6.71 -16.15 9.04
CA GLY A 92 -6.15 -17.13 8.10
C GLY A 92 -6.78 -17.14 6.71
N GLU A 93 -7.72 -16.24 6.42
CA GLU A 93 -8.33 -16.14 5.11
C GLU A 93 -7.38 -15.44 4.13
N SER A 94 -7.36 -15.89 2.87
CA SER A 94 -6.54 -15.27 1.83
C SER A 94 -7.23 -14.03 1.27
N SER A 95 -6.49 -12.93 1.16
CA SER A 95 -6.94 -11.70 0.50
C SER A 95 -7.15 -11.88 -1.01
N LEU A 96 -6.63 -12.96 -1.59
CA LEU A 96 -6.93 -13.31 -2.98
C LEU A 96 -8.41 -13.68 -3.17
N ILE A 97 -9.13 -14.08 -2.12
CA ILE A 97 -10.58 -14.34 -2.24
C ILE A 97 -11.33 -13.06 -2.63
N ALA A 98 -10.94 -11.91 -2.08
CA ALA A 98 -11.53 -10.63 -2.43
C ALA A 98 -11.06 -10.17 -3.79
N THR A 99 -9.77 -10.34 -4.06
CA THR A 99 -9.14 -9.95 -5.33
C THR A 99 -9.79 -10.67 -6.51
N MET A 100 -10.02 -11.98 -6.42
CA MET A 100 -10.52 -12.81 -7.52
C MET A 100 -11.99 -13.20 -7.39
N GLY A 101 -12.65 -12.81 -6.29
CA GLY A 101 -14.05 -13.15 -6.03
C GLY A 101 -15.02 -12.00 -6.24
N PHE A 102 -14.68 -10.78 -5.83
CA PHE A 102 -15.64 -9.67 -5.89
C PHE A 102 -15.09 -8.26 -6.11
N ALA A 103 -13.85 -7.97 -5.70
CA ALA A 103 -13.34 -6.59 -5.65
C ALA A 103 -12.20 -6.29 -6.62
N GLY A 104 -11.41 -7.28 -7.03
CA GLY A 104 -10.32 -7.05 -7.98
C GLY A 104 -10.81 -6.94 -9.43
N PRO A 105 -9.89 -6.86 -10.40
CA PRO A 105 -10.20 -6.51 -11.79
C PRO A 105 -10.88 -7.64 -12.57
N CYS A 106 -10.66 -8.90 -12.17
CA CYS A 106 -11.34 -10.05 -12.74
C CYS A 106 -11.89 -10.95 -11.63
N THR A 107 -12.98 -11.64 -11.93
CA THR A 107 -13.50 -12.73 -11.11
C THR A 107 -13.20 -14.08 -11.73
N LEU A 108 -12.96 -15.08 -10.88
CA LEU A 108 -12.92 -16.48 -11.33
C LEU A 108 -14.34 -17.04 -11.39
N ASP A 109 -14.69 -17.62 -12.52
CA ASP A 109 -15.93 -18.36 -12.70
C ASP A 109 -15.65 -19.87 -12.67
N SER A 110 -16.48 -20.62 -11.96
CA SER A 110 -16.43 -22.08 -11.94
C SER A 110 -16.75 -22.73 -13.29
N ALA A 111 -17.43 -22.02 -14.19
CA ALA A 111 -17.83 -22.55 -15.50
C ALA A 111 -16.76 -22.38 -16.59
N SER A 112 -15.73 -21.55 -16.36
CA SER A 112 -14.69 -21.28 -17.36
C SER A 112 -13.31 -21.15 -16.72
N ASP A 113 -12.29 -21.74 -17.35
CA ASP A 113 -10.90 -21.61 -16.91
C ASP A 113 -10.31 -20.20 -17.15
N ASN A 114 -11.12 -19.25 -17.61
CA ASN A 114 -10.71 -17.89 -17.94
C ASN A 114 -11.21 -16.89 -16.88
N PRO A 115 -10.36 -15.94 -16.44
CA PRO A 115 -10.81 -14.86 -15.58
C PRO A 115 -11.75 -13.92 -16.35
N LEU A 116 -12.92 -13.64 -15.78
CA LEU A 116 -13.91 -12.73 -16.36
C LEU A 116 -13.69 -11.32 -15.84
N LEU A 117 -13.81 -10.31 -16.70
CA LEU A 117 -13.67 -8.91 -16.30
C LEU A 117 -14.76 -8.52 -15.28
N ASN A 118 -14.36 -7.88 -14.17
CA ASN A 118 -15.26 -7.36 -13.17
C ASN A 118 -15.62 -5.89 -13.46
N GLU A 119 -16.83 -5.65 -13.97
CA GLU A 119 -17.29 -4.29 -14.30
C GLU A 119 -17.36 -3.35 -13.07
N PHE A 120 -17.50 -3.92 -11.87
CA PHE A 120 -17.62 -3.23 -10.59
C PHE A 120 -16.32 -3.23 -9.78
N SER A 121 -15.18 -3.50 -10.45
CA SER A 121 -13.88 -3.58 -9.79
C SER A 121 -13.52 -2.31 -9.02
N TRP A 122 -12.99 -2.50 -7.81
CA TRP A 122 -12.43 -1.41 -6.99
C TRP A 122 -11.13 -0.87 -7.60
N THR A 123 -10.41 -1.70 -8.35
CA THR A 123 -9.16 -1.33 -9.01
C THR A 123 -9.38 -0.51 -10.29
N LYS A 124 -10.63 -0.20 -10.65
CA LYS A 124 -10.90 0.67 -11.80
C LYS A 124 -10.38 2.10 -11.61
N ARG A 125 -10.37 2.59 -10.37
CA ARG A 125 -9.96 3.97 -10.02
C ARG A 125 -9.10 4.06 -8.76
N ALA A 126 -8.60 2.94 -8.25
CA ALA A 126 -7.75 2.92 -7.07
C ALA A 126 -6.63 1.89 -7.26
N ASN A 127 -5.43 2.26 -6.82
CA ASN A 127 -4.34 1.30 -6.67
C ASN A 127 -4.66 0.42 -5.46
N SER A 128 -4.25 -0.84 -5.52
CA SER A 128 -4.60 -1.82 -4.50
C SER A 128 -3.40 -2.65 -4.09
N VAL A 129 -3.32 -2.94 -2.81
CA VAL A 129 -2.38 -3.87 -2.20
C VAL A 129 -3.20 -4.91 -1.44
N TRP A 130 -3.08 -6.17 -1.83
CA TRP A 130 -3.76 -7.31 -1.21
C TRP A 130 -2.68 -8.16 -0.55
N VAL A 131 -2.83 -8.46 0.73
CA VAL A 131 -1.81 -9.22 1.47
C VAL A 131 -2.45 -10.42 2.15
N ASP A 132 -1.85 -11.58 1.95
CA ASP A 132 -2.19 -12.80 2.68
C ASP A 132 -1.45 -12.78 4.01
N ALA A 133 -2.09 -12.15 4.99
CA ALA A 133 -1.66 -12.03 6.38
C ALA A 133 -2.43 -13.04 7.25
N PRO A 134 -1.95 -13.37 8.46
CA PRO A 134 -2.28 -14.60 9.15
C PRO A 134 -3.71 -14.62 9.70
#